data_AF-A0A1H3G599-F1
#
_entry.id   AF-A0A1H3G599-F1
#
_cell.length_a   1.000
_cell.length_b   1.000
_cell.length_c   1.000
_cell.angle_alpha   90.00
_cell.angle_beta   90.00
_cell.angle_gamma   90.00
#
_symmetry.space_group_name_H-M   'P 1'
#
loop_
_entity.id
_entity.type
_entity.pdbx_description
1 polymer ?
#
loop_
_entity_poly.entity_id
_entity_poly.type
_entity_poly.pdbx_seq_one_letter_code
_entity_poly.pdbx_strand_id
1 'polypeptide(L)' 'MSTGERLTWETCPRCGRCAAVGWRDGVPVAVDCPRGCRPAPGEFERRTPRAAARSRTARWSAAAHTWT' A
#
# COMPACT_ATOMS: atom_id res chain seq x y z
N MET A 1 -13.49 -13.41 0.56
CA MET A 1 -12.35 -12.94 -0.25
C MET A 1 -11.11 -13.22 0.55
N SER A 2 -10.35 -14.25 0.18
CA SER A 2 -9.13 -14.62 0.92
C SER A 2 -8.09 -13.53 0.69
N THR A 3 -7.87 -12.71 1.70
CA THR A 3 -6.92 -11.59 1.73
C THR A 3 -5.48 -12.12 1.83
N GLY A 4 -5.13 -13.14 1.05
CA GLY A 4 -3.93 -13.92 1.28
C GLY A 4 -2.66 -13.20 0.87
N GLU A 5 -2.69 -12.40 -0.20
CA GLU A 5 -1.52 -11.72 -0.72
C GLU A 5 -1.87 -10.33 -1.27
N ARG A 6 -1.03 -9.33 -0.98
CA ARG A 6 -1.16 -7.98 -1.53
C ARG A 6 0.22 -7.39 -1.78
N LEU A 7 0.32 -6.49 -2.76
CA LEU A 7 1.50 -5.67 -2.97
C LEU A 7 1.13 -4.19 -2.82
N THR A 8 1.98 -3.40 -2.16
CA THR A 8 1.85 -1.93 -2.08
C THR A 8 3.17 -1.24 -2.40
N TRP A 9 3.08 0.07 -2.65
CA TRP A 9 4.21 0.95 -2.88
C TRP A 9 4.34 1.88 -1.68
N GLU A 10 5.41 1.71 -0.91
CA GLU A 10 5.65 2.46 0.33
C GLU A 10 6.97 3.23 0.24
N THR A 11 7.08 4.30 1.02
CA THR A 11 8.35 5.04 1.13
C THR A 11 9.33 4.26 2.01
N CYS A 12 10.49 3.90 1.46
CA CYS A 12 11.55 3.22 2.20
C CYS A 12 12.03 4.10 3.37
N PRO A 13 12.02 3.60 4.63
CA PRO A 13 12.44 4.38 5.79
C PRO A 13 13.95 4.68 5.82
N ARG A 14 14.75 3.99 4.99
CA ARG A 14 16.21 4.13 4.94
C ARG A 14 16.66 5.17 3.91
N CYS A 15 16.09 5.15 2.70
CA CYS A 15 16.55 6.00 1.60
C CYS A 15 15.49 6.97 1.05
N GLY A 16 14.26 6.94 1.59
CA GLY A 16 13.17 7.82 1.16
C GLY A 16 12.60 7.53 -0.23
N ARG A 17 13.10 6.52 -0.96
CA ARG A 17 12.55 6.13 -2.27
C ARG A 17 11.35 5.20 -2.14
N CYS A 18 10.57 5.14 -3.21
CA CYS A 18 9.50 4.16 -3.35
C CYS A 18 10.07 2.73 -3.34
N ALA A 19 9.49 1.86 -2.52
CA ALA A 19 9.83 0.44 -2.39
C ALA A 19 8.54 -0.40 -2.50
N ALA A 20 8.64 -1.56 -3.14
CA ALA A 20 7.54 -2.51 -3.18
C ALA A 20 7.49 -3.26 -1.85
N VAL A 21 6.31 -3.40 -1.27
CA VAL A 21 6.09 -4.18 -0.05
C VAL A 21 5.06 -5.26 -0.35
N GLY A 22 5.47 -6.51 -0.19
CA GLY A 22 4.61 -7.69 -0.27
C GLY A 22 4.02 -7.99 1.10
N TRP A 23 2.72 -8.27 1.13
CA TRP A 23 1.93 -8.53 2.32
C TRP A 23 1.28 -9.90 2.23
N ARG A 24 1.20 -10.60 3.36
CA ARG A 24 0.40 -11.80 3.54
C ARG A 24 -0.46 -11.68 4.78
N ASP A 25 -1.77 -11.86 4.62
CA ASP A 25 -2.76 -11.69 5.69
C ASP A 25 -2.64 -10.34 6.45
N GLY A 26 -2.24 -9.29 5.72
CA GLY A 26 -2.03 -7.95 6.27
C GLY A 26 -0.68 -7.74 6.98
N VAL A 27 0.18 -8.76 7.03
CA VAL A 27 1.54 -8.68 7.58
C VAL A 27 2.54 -8.51 6.42
N PRO A 28 3.44 -7.53 6.45
CA PRO A 28 4.46 -7.37 5.43
C PRO A 28 5.48 -8.52 5.54
N VAL A 29 5.74 -9.20 4.43
CA VAL A 29 6.64 -10.37 4.36
C VAL A 29 7.83 -10.16 3.44
N ALA A 30 7.74 -9.20 2.50
CA ALA A 30 8.82 -8.91 1.56
C ALA A 30 8.92 -7.42 1.29
N VAL A 31 10.14 -6.91 1.12
CA VAL A 31 10.40 -5.53 0.73
C VAL A 31 11.45 -5.52 -0.37
N ASP A 32 11.12 -4.90 -1.50
CA ASP A 32 12.06 -4.65 -2.58
C ASP A 32 12.28 -3.14 -2.72
N CYS A 33 13.49 -2.71 -2.35
CA CYS A 33 13.91 -1.32 -2.50
C CYS A 33 14.89 -1.22 -3.67
N PRO A 34 14.69 -0.32 -4.65
CA PRO A 34 15.56 -0.21 -5.82
C PRO A 34 17.00 0.23 -5.49
N ARG A 35 17.25 0.73 -4.27
CA ARG A 35 18.61 1.02 -3.77
C ARG A 35 19.26 -0.16 -3.06
N GLY A 36 18.59 -1.31 -2.99
CA GLY A 36 19.04 -2.48 -2.25
C GLY A 36 18.99 -2.29 -0.74
N CYS A 37 18.26 -1.28 -0.24
CA CYS A 37 18.02 -1.16 1.20
C CYS A 37 17.27 -2.41 1.67
N ARG A 38 17.72 -3.01 2.77
CA ARG A 38 17.09 -4.18 3.39
C ARG A 38 16.40 -3.79 4.71
N PRO A 39 15.37 -2.91 4.69
CA PRO A 39 14.59 -2.63 5.89
C PRO A 39 13.85 -3.90 6.34
N ALA A 40 13.59 -4.03 7.64
CA ALA A 40 12.78 -5.14 8.13
C ALA A 40 11.32 -4.95 7.67
N PRO A 41 10.62 -5.98 7.19
CA PRO A 41 9.22 -5.86 6.75
C PRO A 41 8.31 -5.24 7.82
N GLY A 42 8.51 -5.58 9.10
CA GLY A 42 7.75 -5.03 10.24
C GLY A 42 7.83 -3.51 10.40
N GLU A 43 8.82 -2.83 9.78
CA GLU A 43 8.89 -1.36 9.75
C GLU A 43 7.72 -0.72 8.97
N PHE A 44 7.05 -1.49 8.11
CA PHE A 44 5.92 -1.06 7.29
C PHE A 44 4.55 -1.35 7.92
N GLU A 45 4.47 -2.22 8.93
CA GLU A 45 3.20 -2.54 9.63
C GLU A 45 2.51 -1.29 10.17
N ARG A 46 3.30 -0.35 10.72
CA ARG A 46 2.81 0.92 11.28
C ARG A 46 2.33 1.92 10.22
N ARG A 47 2.75 1.73 8.96
CA ARG A 47 2.47 2.66 7.84
C ARG A 47 1.23 2.26 7.07
N THR A 48 0.87 0.98 7.09
CA THR A 48 -0.42 0.51 6.60
C THR A 48 -1.54 1.12 7.44
N PRO A 49 -2.42 1.95 6.87
CA PRO A 49 -3.65 2.29 7.56
C PRO A 49 -4.39 0.97 7.77
N ARG A 50 -4.70 0.62 9.03
CA ARG A 50 -5.53 -0.53 9.44
C ARG A 50 -6.97 -0.49 8.86
N ALA A 51 -7.22 0.31 7.83
CA ALA A 51 -8.53 0.73 7.34
C ALA A 51 -8.65 0.77 5.80
N ALA A 52 -7.80 0.07 5.03
CA ALA A 52 -8.14 -0.22 3.62
C ALA A 52 -9.24 -1.30 3.47
N ALA A 53 -9.86 -1.72 4.59
CA ALA A 53 -11.08 -2.51 4.65
C ALA A 53 -12.34 -1.66 4.87
N ARG A 54 -12.31 -0.35 4.58
CA ARG A 54 -13.53 0.43 4.37
C ARG A 54 -13.69 0.76 2.89
N SER A 55 -14.38 -0.16 2.21
CA SER A 55 -15.24 0.09 1.05
C SER A 55 -14.68 1.02 -0.05
N ARG A 56 -14.14 0.41 -1.11
CA ARG A 56 -13.82 1.03 -2.40
C ARG A 56 -15.08 1.38 -3.22
N THR A 57 -16.08 2.02 -2.60
CA THR A 57 -17.35 2.41 -3.24
C THR A 57 -17.77 3.86 -3.00
N ALA A 58 -17.03 4.66 -2.24
CA ALA A 58 -17.26 6.10 -2.19
C ALA A 58 -16.22 6.83 -3.03
N ARG A 59 -16.70 7.73 -3.91
CA ARG A 59 -15.95 8.87 -4.51
C ARG A 59 -15.62 8.81 -6.00
N TRP A 60 -16.54 8.35 -6.86
CA TRP A 60 -16.63 8.88 -8.23
C TRP A 60 -18.10 9.03 -8.65
N SER A 61 -18.79 10.02 -8.08
CA SER A 61 -20.05 10.56 -8.61
C SER A 61 -20.08 12.06 -8.34
N ALA A 62 -19.45 12.86 -9.22
CA ALA A 62 -19.76 14.28 -9.44
C ALA A 62 -18.73 14.92 -10.40
N ALA A 63 -18.86 14.64 -11.70
CA ALA A 63 -18.38 15.52 -12.77
C ALA A 63 -18.93 14.99 -14.12
N ALA A 64 -20.25 14.90 -14.24
CA ALA A 64 -20.89 14.53 -15.50
C ALA A 64 -22.15 15.36 -15.77
N HIS A 65 -22.20 16.63 -15.35
CA HIS A 65 -23.22 17.56 -15.83
C HIS A 65 -22.61 18.95 -15.99
N THR A 66 -22.19 19.28 -17.22
CA THR A 66 -22.45 20.56 -17.92
C THR A 66 -21.52 20.65 -19.13
N TRP A 67 -21.97 20.09 -20.26
CA TRP A 67 -21.57 20.59 -21.57
C TRP A 67 -22.83 20.57 -22.45
N THR A 68 -23.53 21.70 -22.43
CA THR A 68 -24.43 22.17 -23.50
C THR A 68 -24.33 23.68 -23.48
#